data_AF-J4UH53-F1
#
_entry.id   AF-J4UH53-F1
#
_cell.length_a   1.000
_cell.length_b   1.000
_cell.length_c   1.000
_cell.angle_alpha   90.00
_cell.angle_beta   90.00
_cell.angle_gamma   90.00
#
_symmetry.space_group_name_H-M   'P 1'
#
loop_
_entity.id
_entity.type
_entity.pdbx_description
1 polymer ?
#
loop_
_entity_poly.entity_id
_entity_poly.type
_entity_poly.pdbx_seq_one_letter_code
_entity_poly.pdbx_strand_id
1 'polypeptide(L)'
;MGVKYSAQESQELIQAMTNNLQVANEVTDRLSSGCDHLISSLDSGELSGAAYTAGKGVFTDIIIPSIKKLQEAVDDIQLELTSYKNVDAQVSGYGDLDLDQLKELKKLREEQLTIVEAQIQVRENWLNQITDLFSLNWG
;
A
#
# COMPACT_ATOMS: atom_id res chain seq x y z
N MET A 1 4.91 -21.12 -1.01
CA MET A 1 5.28 -19.92 -1.77
C MET A 1 5.38 -18.79 -0.76
N GLY A 2 6.58 -18.23 -0.55
CA GLY A 2 6.81 -17.13 0.39
C GLY A 2 6.30 -15.78 -0.12
N VAL A 3 6.25 -14.79 0.77
CA VAL A 3 5.87 -13.42 0.46
C VAL A 3 6.99 -12.76 -0.34
N LYS A 4 6.63 -12.14 -1.48
CA LYS A 4 7.53 -11.40 -2.35
C LYS A 4 7.03 -9.99 -2.59
N TYR A 5 7.95 -9.06 -2.74
CA TYR A 5 7.68 -7.68 -3.10
C TYR A 5 8.66 -7.25 -4.20
N SER A 6 8.17 -6.49 -5.17
CA SER A 6 9.00 -5.80 -6.15
C SER A 6 8.64 -4.32 -6.16
N ALA A 7 9.65 -3.47 -6.00
CA ALA A 7 9.46 -2.02 -6.02
C ALA A 7 8.96 -1.53 -7.39
N GLN A 8 9.40 -2.17 -8.48
CA GLN A 8 8.94 -1.83 -9.81
C GLN A 8 7.46 -2.17 -10.00
N GLU A 9 7.06 -3.41 -9.69
CA GLU A 9 5.68 -3.86 -9.83
C GLU A 9 4.73 -3.03 -8.95
N SER A 10 5.19 -2.67 -7.74
CA SER A 10 4.45 -1.79 -6.84
C SER A 10 4.23 -0.39 -7.43
N GLN A 11 5.26 0.22 -8.01
CA GLN A 11 5.15 1.53 -8.66
C GLN A 11 4.21 1.49 -9.88
N GLU A 12 4.27 0.42 -10.68
CA GLU A 12 3.37 0.20 -11.81
C GLU A 12 1.91 0.07 -11.35
N LEU A 13 1.66 -0.71 -10.30
CA LEU A 13 0.34 -0.84 -9.68
C LEU A 13 -0.18 0.51 -9.16
N ILE A 14 0.67 1.25 -8.42
CA ILE A 14 0.34 2.57 -7.88
C ILE A 14 -0.08 3.53 -9.00
N GLN A 15 0.68 3.56 -10.09
CA GLN A 15 0.38 4.42 -11.22
C GLN A 15 -0.92 4.03 -11.92
N ALA A 16 -1.10 2.74 -12.20
CA ALA A 16 -2.30 2.23 -12.87
C ALA A 16 -3.56 2.51 -12.04
N MET A 17 -3.51 2.23 -10.73
CA MET A 17 -4.64 2.49 -9.84
C MET A 17 -4.92 3.98 -9.67
N THR A 18 -3.89 4.82 -9.59
CA THR A 18 -4.07 6.29 -9.52
C THR A 18 -4.79 6.80 -10.77
N ASN A 19 -4.40 6.33 -11.96
CA ASN A 19 -5.04 6.71 -13.22
C ASN A 19 -6.50 6.20 -13.28
N ASN A 20 -6.74 4.95 -12.89
CA ASN A 20 -8.08 4.37 -12.90
C ASN A 20 -9.02 5.10 -11.94
N LEU A 21 -8.55 5.46 -10.74
CA LEU A 21 -9.32 6.25 -9.78
C LEU A 21 -9.66 7.64 -10.32
N GLN A 22 -8.73 8.30 -10.99
CA GLN A 22 -8.99 9.58 -11.63
C GLN A 22 -10.14 9.48 -12.66
N VAL A 23 -10.09 8.45 -13.52
CA VAL A 23 -11.15 8.22 -14.51
C VAL A 23 -12.47 7.86 -13.83
N ALA A 24 -12.46 7.01 -12.81
CA ALA A 24 -13.65 6.61 -12.07
C ALA A 24 -14.32 7.81 -11.39
N ASN A 25 -13.55 8.69 -10.75
CA ASN A 25 -14.05 9.93 -10.17
C ASN A 25 -14.69 10.83 -11.23
N GLU A 26 -14.02 11.06 -12.36
CA GLU A 26 -14.58 11.89 -13.44
C GLU A 26 -15.91 11.32 -13.96
N VAL A 27 -15.96 10.02 -14.21
CA VAL A 27 -17.19 9.36 -14.69
C VAL A 27 -18.31 9.51 -13.68
N THR A 28 -18.02 9.31 -12.40
CA THR A 28 -19.05 9.32 -11.37
C THR A 28 -19.56 10.73 -11.09
N ASP A 29 -18.69 11.74 -11.14
CA ASP A 29 -19.06 13.16 -11.05
C ASP A 29 -19.93 13.60 -12.24
N ARG A 30 -19.59 13.15 -13.45
CA ARG A 30 -20.39 13.42 -14.66
C ARG A 30 -21.74 12.74 -14.62
N LEU A 31 -21.82 11.53 -14.09
CA LEU A 31 -23.09 10.83 -13.88
C LEU A 31 -23.96 11.54 -12.84
N SER A 32 -23.37 11.97 -11.71
CA SER A 32 -24.07 12.70 -10.67
C SER A 32 -24.62 14.03 -11.19
N SER A 33 -23.77 14.85 -11.80
CA SER A 33 -24.17 16.15 -12.37
C SER A 33 -25.20 16.01 -13.50
N GLY A 34 -25.06 14.99 -14.35
CA GLY A 34 -26.06 14.67 -15.38
C GLY A 34 -27.42 14.28 -14.77
N CYS A 35 -27.42 13.51 -13.68
CA CYS A 35 -28.66 13.18 -12.96
C CYS A 35 -29.28 14.41 -12.30
N ASP A 36 -28.48 15.27 -11.66
CA ASP A 36 -28.97 16.51 -11.04
C ASP A 36 -29.64 17.42 -12.09
N HIS A 37 -29.00 17.57 -13.26
CA HIS A 37 -29.56 18.32 -14.38
C HIS A 37 -30.87 17.71 -14.89
N LEU A 38 -30.93 16.38 -15.04
CA LEU A 38 -32.14 15.68 -15.47
C LEU A 38 -33.29 15.89 -14.47
N ILE A 39 -33.04 15.70 -13.17
CA ILE A 39 -34.05 15.89 -12.12
C ILE A 39 -34.54 17.33 -12.12
N SER A 40 -33.63 18.30 -12.21
CA SER A 40 -34.00 19.72 -12.31
C SER A 40 -34.88 20.01 -13.53
N SER A 41 -34.59 19.39 -14.69
CA SER A 41 -35.39 19.55 -15.91
C SER A 41 -36.78 18.91 -15.78
N LEU A 42 -36.91 17.81 -15.04
CA LEU A 42 -38.20 17.18 -14.76
C LEU A 42 -39.01 17.97 -13.72
N ASP A 43 -38.34 18.65 -12.80
CA ASP A 43 -38.95 19.48 -11.75
C ASP A 43 -39.33 20.89 -12.22
N SER A 44 -38.89 21.30 -13.40
CA SER A 44 -39.29 22.59 -14.00
C SER A 44 -40.79 22.67 -14.30
N GLY A 45 -41.48 21.52 -14.40
CA GLY A 45 -42.89 21.44 -14.78
C GLY A 45 -43.13 21.54 -16.29
N GLU A 46 -42.09 21.76 -17.10
CA GLU A 46 -42.19 21.79 -18.57
C GLU A 46 -42.44 20.39 -19.16
N LEU A 47 -41.96 19.35 -18.47
CA LEU A 47 -42.12 17.95 -18.84
C LEU A 47 -43.14 17.29 -17.92
N SER A 48 -44.27 16.84 -18.47
CA SER A 48 -45.37 16.25 -17.69
C SER A 48 -45.96 15.01 -18.35
N GLY A 49 -46.54 14.12 -17.54
CA GLY A 49 -47.17 12.88 -17.97
C GLY A 49 -46.57 11.64 -17.31
N ALA A 50 -47.30 10.52 -17.39
CA ALA A 50 -46.97 9.29 -16.65
C ALA A 50 -45.56 8.75 -16.94
N ALA A 51 -45.08 8.86 -18.18
CA ALA A 51 -43.73 8.44 -18.56
C ALA A 51 -42.64 9.27 -17.89
N TYR A 52 -42.79 10.60 -17.84
CA TYR A 52 -41.83 11.50 -17.18
C TYR A 52 -41.83 11.30 -15.66
N THR A 53 -43.00 11.11 -15.05
CA THR A 53 -43.12 10.77 -13.62
C THR A 53 -42.45 9.44 -13.29
N ALA A 54 -42.70 8.39 -14.08
CA ALA A 54 -42.06 7.09 -13.90
C ALA A 54 -40.54 7.17 -14.10
N GLY A 55 -40.09 7.88 -15.14
CA GLY A 55 -38.67 8.13 -15.40
C GLY A 55 -38.00 8.83 -14.24
N LYS A 56 -38.60 9.91 -13.72
CA LYS A 56 -38.12 10.60 -12.51
C LYS A 56 -37.95 9.62 -11.34
N GLY A 57 -38.96 8.79 -11.07
CA GLY A 57 -38.90 7.78 -10.02
C GLY A 57 -37.73 6.82 -10.18
N VAL A 58 -37.50 6.28 -11.38
CA VAL A 58 -36.34 5.41 -11.65
C VAL A 58 -35.02 6.11 -11.34
N PHE A 59 -34.87 7.38 -11.72
CA PHE A 59 -33.63 8.11 -11.45
C PHE A 59 -33.45 8.44 -9.97
N THR A 60 -34.49 8.94 -9.30
CA THR A 60 -34.43 9.31 -7.88
C THR A 60 -34.26 8.11 -6.97
N ASP A 61 -34.97 7.01 -7.24
CA ASP A 61 -35.08 5.89 -6.30
C ASP A 61 -34.04 4.79 -6.58
N ILE A 62 -33.51 4.71 -7.81
CA ILE A 62 -32.63 3.62 -8.23
C ILE A 62 -31.28 4.14 -8.73
N ILE A 63 -31.28 4.99 -9.76
CA ILE A 63 -30.03 5.37 -10.46
C ILE A 63 -29.15 6.26 -9.58
N ILE A 64 -29.68 7.35 -9.01
CA ILE A 64 -28.91 8.27 -8.15
C ILE A 64 -28.33 7.54 -6.92
N PRO A 65 -29.11 6.73 -6.16
CA PRO A 65 -28.56 5.93 -5.07
C PRO A 65 -27.47 4.95 -5.52
N SER A 66 -27.60 4.38 -6.72
CA SER A 66 -26.57 3.48 -7.27
C SER A 66 -25.29 4.21 -7.62
N ILE A 67 -25.37 5.41 -8.19
CA ILE A 67 -24.21 6.28 -8.43
C ILE A 67 -23.52 6.64 -7.12
N LYS A 68 -24.27 6.99 -6.07
CA LYS A 68 -23.69 7.29 -4.74
C LYS A 68 -22.92 6.09 -4.16
N LYS A 69 -23.47 4.89 -4.28
CA LYS A 69 -22.74 3.66 -3.86
C LYS A 69 -21.46 3.43 -4.67
N LEU A 70 -21.46 3.81 -5.96
CA LEU A 70 -20.24 3.77 -6.77
C LEU A 70 -19.22 4.81 -6.29
N GLN A 71 -19.65 6.03 -5.93
CA GLN A 71 -18.77 7.05 -5.34
C GLN A 71 -18.12 6.54 -4.07
N GLU A 72 -18.91 6.00 -3.13
CA GLU A 72 -18.40 5.42 -1.88
C GLU A 72 -17.37 4.31 -2.13
N ALA A 73 -17.64 3.41 -3.08
CA ALA A 73 -16.70 2.35 -3.42
C ALA A 73 -15.40 2.88 -4.06
N VAL A 74 -15.47 3.95 -4.86
CA VAL A 74 -14.28 4.60 -5.43
C VAL A 74 -13.46 5.29 -4.34
N ASP A 75 -14.12 5.97 -3.40
CA ASP A 75 -13.49 6.61 -2.24
C ASP A 75 -12.77 5.58 -1.35
N ASP A 76 -13.39 4.43 -1.12
CA ASP A 76 -12.79 3.33 -0.35
C ASP A 76 -11.51 2.81 -1.02
N ILE A 77 -11.53 2.56 -2.33
CA ILE A 77 -10.34 2.13 -3.09
C ILE A 77 -9.25 3.20 -3.05
N GLN A 78 -9.61 4.49 -3.08
CA GLN A 78 -8.64 5.58 -2.97
C GLN A 78 -7.98 5.62 -1.59
N LEU A 79 -8.73 5.35 -0.52
CA LEU A 79 -8.20 5.22 0.84
C LEU A 79 -7.25 4.03 0.93
N GLU A 80 -7.64 2.87 0.40
CA GLU A 80 -6.80 1.67 0.38
C GLU A 80 -5.50 1.90 -0.41
N LEU A 81 -5.57 2.56 -1.58
CA LEU A 81 -4.38 2.89 -2.36
C LEU A 81 -3.45 3.86 -1.60
N THR A 82 -4.01 4.78 -0.82
CA THR A 82 -3.23 5.68 0.03
C THR A 82 -2.50 4.91 1.13
N SER A 83 -3.19 3.97 1.78
CA SER A 83 -2.58 3.06 2.75
C SER A 83 -1.47 2.22 2.11
N TYR A 84 -1.71 1.67 0.92
CA TYR A 84 -0.73 0.91 0.16
C TYR A 84 0.53 1.74 -0.14
N LYS A 85 0.39 2.98 -0.65
CA LYS A 85 1.51 3.91 -0.89
C LYS A 85 2.36 4.15 0.36
N ASN A 86 1.72 4.26 1.52
CA ASN A 86 2.43 4.47 2.79
C ASN A 86 3.25 3.25 3.23
N VAL A 87 2.77 2.04 2.94
CA VAL A 87 3.53 0.80 3.20
C VAL A 87 4.64 0.61 2.17
N ASP A 88 4.35 0.84 0.89
CA ASP A 88 5.33 0.81 -0.20
C ASP A 88 6.53 1.72 0.10
N ALA A 89 6.30 2.95 0.53
CA ALA A 89 7.35 3.92 0.85
C ALA A 89 8.34 3.43 1.94
N GLN A 90 7.94 2.47 2.79
CA GLN A 90 8.80 1.91 3.82
C GLN A 90 9.72 0.80 3.30
N VAL A 91 9.35 0.16 2.19
CA VAL A 91 10.03 -1.05 1.67
C VAL A 91 10.65 -0.85 0.28
N SER A 92 10.20 0.14 -0.50
CA SER A 92 10.63 0.36 -1.88
C SER A 92 12.11 0.66 -2.03
N GLY A 93 12.73 1.27 -1.01
CA GLY A 93 14.18 1.54 -0.99
C GLY A 93 15.05 0.28 -1.01
N TYR A 94 14.50 -0.90 -0.70
CA TYR A 94 15.25 -2.16 -0.73
C TYR A 94 15.16 -2.89 -2.07
N GLY A 95 14.38 -2.39 -3.04
CA GLY A 95 14.18 -3.06 -4.33
C GLY A 95 13.31 -4.32 -4.20
N ASP A 96 13.76 -5.42 -4.80
CA ASP A 96 13.03 -6.69 -4.74
C ASP A 96 13.34 -7.44 -3.43
N LEU A 97 12.27 -7.84 -2.73
CA LEU A 97 12.34 -8.52 -1.45
C LEU A 97 11.70 -9.90 -1.55
N ASP A 98 12.48 -10.94 -1.26
CA ASP A 98 12.00 -12.31 -1.08
C ASP A 98 12.18 -12.72 0.39
N LEU A 99 11.07 -12.92 1.11
CA LEU A 99 11.10 -13.19 2.54
C LEU A 99 11.89 -14.46 2.89
N ASP A 100 11.82 -15.48 2.05
CA ASP A 100 12.50 -16.75 2.31
C ASP A 100 14.03 -16.56 2.15
N GLN A 101 14.45 -15.83 1.10
CA GLN A 101 15.86 -15.45 0.91
C GLN A 101 16.39 -14.56 2.04
N LEU A 102 15.60 -13.59 2.50
CA LEU A 102 15.99 -12.70 3.60
C LEU A 102 16.17 -13.46 4.92
N LYS A 103 15.32 -14.46 5.18
CA LYS A 103 15.46 -15.33 6.36
C LYS A 103 16.72 -16.20 6.30
N GLU A 104 17.01 -16.77 5.13
CA GLU A 104 18.22 -17.55 4.91
C GLU A 104 19.48 -16.69 5.08
N LEU A 105 19.49 -15.51 4.47
CA LEU A 105 20.59 -14.55 4.61
C LEU A 105 20.78 -14.12 6.06
N LYS A 106 19.69 -13.84 6.78
CA LYS A 106 19.74 -13.50 8.21
C LYS A 106 20.39 -14.62 9.04
N LYS A 107 19.96 -15.86 8.83
CA LYS A 107 20.53 -17.02 9.53
C LYS A 107 22.03 -17.15 9.27
N LEU A 108 22.46 -17.02 8.02
CA LEU A 108 23.88 -17.08 7.67
C LEU A 108 24.69 -15.96 8.35
N ARG A 109 24.13 -14.75 8.43
CA ARG A 109 24.76 -13.60 9.11
C ARG A 109 24.87 -13.82 10.63
N GLU A 110 23.84 -14.39 11.26
CA GLU A 110 23.87 -14.74 12.68
C GLU A 110 24.93 -15.80 12.98
N GLU A 111 25.04 -16.84 12.14
CA GLU A 111 26.09 -17.86 12.26
C GLU A 111 27.49 -17.25 12.12
N GLN A 112 27.69 -16.34 11.15
CA GLN A 112 28.96 -15.62 10.98
C GLN A 112 29.28 -14.72 12.18
N LEU A 113 28.28 -14.04 12.75
CA LEU A 113 28.46 -13.19 13.91
C LEU A 113 28.98 -14.00 15.10
N THR A 114 28.37 -15.16 15.39
CA THR A 114 28.82 -16.05 16.47
C THR A 114 30.27 -16.52 16.27
N ILE A 115 30.67 -16.83 15.04
CA ILE A 115 32.05 -17.22 14.74
C ILE A 115 33.02 -16.06 15.01
N VAL A 116 32.68 -14.84 14.59
CA VAL A 116 33.52 -13.65 14.81
C VAL A 116 33.64 -13.33 16.31
N GLU A 117 32.53 -13.37 17.04
CA GLU A 117 32.51 -13.17 18.50
C GLU A 117 33.38 -14.18 19.23
N ALA A 118 33.30 -15.47 18.87
CA ALA A 118 34.15 -16.51 19.44
C ALA A 118 35.64 -16.26 19.16
N GLN A 119 36.00 -15.78 17.96
CA GLN A 119 37.38 -15.41 17.64
C GLN A 119 37.88 -14.21 18.44
N ILE A 120 37.04 -13.20 18.66
CA ILE A 120 37.36 -12.04 19.50
C ILE A 120 37.65 -12.52 20.92
N GLN A 121 36.79 -13.36 21.49
CA GLN A 121 36.96 -13.88 22.84
C GLN A 121 38.25 -14.68 23.01
N VAL A 122 38.61 -15.51 22.03
CA VAL A 122 39.89 -16.25 22.04
C VAL A 122 41.08 -15.29 22.02
N ARG A 123 41.01 -14.23 21.19
CA ARG A 123 42.08 -13.21 21.12
C ARG A 123 42.21 -12.42 22.42
N GLU A 124 41.09 -12.03 23.03
CA GLU A 124 41.09 -11.33 24.32
C GLU A 124 41.69 -12.19 25.44
N ASN A 125 41.30 -13.47 25.51
CA ASN A 125 41.88 -14.42 26.47
C ASN A 125 43.39 -14.58 26.28
N TRP A 126 43.86 -14.68 25.03
CA TRP A 126 45.30 -14.75 24.73
C TRP A 126 46.05 -13.47 25.14
N LEU A 127 45.49 -12.29 24.85
CA LEU A 127 46.07 -11.02 25.27
C LEU A 127 46.19 -10.91 26.80
N ASN A 128 45.13 -11.27 27.53
CA ASN A 128 45.12 -11.25 28.99
C ASN A 128 46.18 -12.21 29.57
N GLN A 129 46.30 -13.43 29.04
CA GLN A 129 47.34 -14.37 29.45
C GLN A 129 48.76 -13.80 29.25
N ILE A 130 48.99 -13.10 28.14
CA ILE A 130 50.28 -12.46 27.87
C ILE A 130 50.56 -11.32 28.84
N THR A 131 49.58 -10.47 29.11
CA THR A 131 49.72 -9.37 30.07
C THR A 131 50.00 -9.89 31.49
N ASP A 132 49.33 -10.96 31.91
CA ASP A 132 49.57 -11.61 33.21
C ASP A 132 51.00 -12.16 33.29
N LEU A 133 51.50 -12.82 32.23
CA LEU A 133 52.87 -13.33 32.19
C LEU A 133 53.92 -12.21 32.27
N PHE A 134 53.69 -11.06 31.63
CA PHE A 134 54.61 -9.93 31.70
C PHE A 134 54.56 -9.20 33.05
N SER A 135 53.39 -9.10 33.68
CA SER A 135 53.25 -8.45 35.01
C SER A 135 53.89 -9.27 36.14
N LEU A 136 53.88 -10.61 36.05
CA LEU A 136 54.52 -11.51 37.02
C LEU A 136 56.05 -11.54 36.92
N ASN A 137 56.64 -11.19 35.78
CA ASN A 137 58.08 -11.28 35.56
C ASN A 137 58.87 -10.01 35.95
N TRP A 138 58.18 -8.96 36.41
CA TRP A 138 58.75 -7.64 36.76
C TRP A 138 58.34 -7.13 38.17
N GLY A 139 57.84 -8.02 39.04
CA GLY A 139 57.61 -7.77 40.48
C GLY A 139 58.57 -8.56 41.34
#